data_AF-A0A9C8E2S6-F1
#
_entry.id   AF-A0A9C8E2S6-F1
#
_cell.length_a   1.000
_cell.length_b   1.000
_cell.length_c   1.000
_cell.angle_alpha   90.00
_cell.angle_beta   90.00
_cell.angle_gamma   90.00
#
_symmetry.space_group_name_H-M   'P 1'
#
loop_
_entity.id
_entity.type
_entity.pdbx_description
1 polymer ?
#
loop_
_entity_poly.entity_id
_entity_poly.type
_entity_poly.pdbx_seq_one_letter_code
_entity_poly.pdbx_strand_id
1 'polypeptide(L)' 'MAGVKTVLDTISIRLLEEAKAGNSKVLVELLKRGFEQRLLELYEEYKRGECSLGYMAEQLGVTTWELTHLLEERGLQTT' A
#
# COMPACT_ATOMS: atom_id res chain seq x y z
N MET A 1 2.02 -3.22 24.44
CA MET A 1 1.65 -1.92 23.84
C MET A 1 0.79 -2.24 22.63
N ALA A 2 -0.48 -1.82 22.61
CA ALA A 2 -1.30 -1.96 21.42
C ALA A 2 -0.68 -1.06 20.35
N GLY A 3 0.04 -1.66 19.41
CA GLY A 3 0.70 -0.92 18.33
C GLY A 3 -0.35 -0.15 17.55
N VAL A 4 -0.09 1.13 17.28
CA VAL A 4 -0.91 1.94 16.38
C VAL A 4 -1.01 1.18 15.06
N LYS A 5 -2.22 0.80 14.69
CA LYS A 5 -2.48 0.05 13.45
C LYS A 5 -2.31 1.03 12.30
N THR A 6 -1.31 0.80 11.44
CA THR A 6 -0.99 1.69 10.31
C THR A 6 -1.98 1.51 9.16
N VAL A 7 -1.99 2.44 8.19
CA VAL A 7 -2.79 2.29 6.96
C VAL A 7 -2.37 1.02 6.20
N LEU A 8 -1.08 0.73 6.15
CA LEU A 8 -0.55 -0.49 5.52
C LEU A 8 -1.03 -1.78 6.22
N ASP A 9 -1.11 -1.79 7.55
CA ASP A 9 -1.67 -2.93 8.30
C ASP A 9 -3.11 -3.20 7.92
N THR A 10 -3.89 -2.13 7.73
CA THR A 10 -5.30 -2.22 7.38
C THR A 10 -5.48 -2.71 5.95
N ILE A 11 -4.71 -2.19 5.00
CA ILE A 11 -4.70 -2.64 3.60
C ILE A 11 -4.30 -4.13 3.52
N SER A 12 -3.22 -4.53 4.19
CA SER A 12 -2.70 -5.90 4.12
C SER A 12 -3.69 -6.93 4.65
N ILE A 13 -4.42 -6.60 5.72
CA ILE A 13 -5.47 -7.48 6.27
C ILE A 13 -6.63 -7.61 5.28
N ARG A 14 -7.09 -6.50 4.69
CA ARG A 14 -8.18 -6.53 3.70
C ARG A 14 -7.82 -7.39 2.49
N LEU A 15 -6.62 -7.24 1.95
CA LEU A 15 -6.16 -8.03 0.80
C LEU A 15 -6.07 -9.54 1.10
N LEU A 16 -5.74 -9.92 2.33
CA LEU A 16 -5.76 -11.33 2.76
C LEU A 16 -7.17 -11.90 2.85
N GLU A 17 -8.09 -11.13 3.41
CA GLU A 17 -9.50 -11.52 3.51
C GLU A 17 -10.09 -11.73 2.10
N GLU A 18 -9.79 -10.84 1.16
CA GLU A 18 -10.17 -10.98 -0.26
C GLU A 18 -9.55 -12.22 -0.90
N ALA A 19 -8.28 -12.52 -0.60
CA ALA A 19 -7.58 -13.70 -1.10
C ALA A 19 -8.06 -15.03 -0.47
N LYS A 20 -8.99 -15.00 0.50
CA LYS A 20 -9.43 -16.16 1.30
C LYS A 20 -8.27 -16.91 1.97
N ALA A 21 -7.13 -16.24 2.12
CA ALA A 21 -5.98 -16.76 2.82
C ALA A 21 -6.19 -16.45 4.31
N GLY A 22 -6.39 -17.47 5.14
CA GLY A 22 -6.60 -17.26 6.58
C GLY A 22 -5.50 -16.41 7.23
N ASN A 23 -5.75 -15.90 8.44
CA ASN A 23 -4.92 -14.93 9.21
C ASN A 23 -3.52 -15.45 9.61
N SER A 24 -2.69 -15.84 8.64
CA SER A 24 -1.30 -16.21 8.83
C SER A 24 -0.44 -14.96 8.94
N LYS A 25 0.21 -14.78 10.09
CA LYS A 25 1.16 -13.69 10.32
C LYS A 25 2.28 -13.63 9.28
N VAL A 26 2.71 -14.80 8.78
CA VAL A 26 3.76 -14.88 7.75
C VAL A 26 3.24 -14.36 6.41
N LEU A 27 2.00 -14.67 6.04
CA LEU A 27 1.39 -14.17 4.80
C LEU A 27 1.16 -12.66 4.87
N VAL A 28 0.72 -12.14 6.02
CA VAL A 28 0.61 -10.69 6.27
C VAL A 28 1.95 -10.00 6.02
N GLU A 29 3.02 -10.52 6.61
CA GLU A 29 4.35 -9.94 6.48
C GLU A 29 4.89 -10.00 5.05
N LEU A 30 4.65 -11.11 4.33
CA LEU A 30 5.03 -11.23 2.92
C LEU A 30 4.28 -10.24 2.03
N LEU A 31 2.96 -10.08 2.24
CA LEU A 31 2.16 -9.13 1.50
C LEU A 31 2.59 -7.68 1.78
N LYS A 32 2.88 -7.34 3.03
CA LYS A 32 3.42 -6.02 3.37
C LYS A 32 4.68 -5.70 2.58
N ARG A 33 5.65 -6.63 2.56
CA ARG A 33 6.90 -6.43 1.83
C ARG A 33 6.69 -6.29 0.33
N GLY A 34 5.86 -7.16 -0.24
CA GLY A 34 5.51 -7.08 -1.67
C GLY A 34 4.79 -5.78 -2.03
N PHE A 35 3.86 -5.36 -1.18
CA PHE A 35 3.15 -4.10 -1.33
C PHE A 35 4.10 -2.91 -1.24
N GLU A 36 4.98 -2.86 -0.24
CA GLU A 36 5.95 -1.77 -0.08
C GLU A 36 6.93 -1.68 -1.25
N GLN A 37 7.41 -2.83 -1.75
CA GLN A 37 8.24 -2.85 -2.94
C GLN A 37 7.49 -2.25 -4.14
N ARG A 38 6.26 -2.73 -4.40
CA ARG A 38 5.47 -2.26 -5.53
C ARG A 38 5.09 -0.79 -5.42
N LEU A 39 4.81 -0.32 -4.20
CA LEU A 39 4.55 1.07 -3.89
C LEU A 39 5.72 1.95 -4.31
N LEU A 40 6.96 1.60 -3.94
CA LEU A 40 8.13 2.40 -4.27
C LEU A 40 8.40 2.42 -5.77
N GLU A 41 8.24 1.28 -6.46
CA GLU A 41 8.38 1.20 -7.92
C GLU A 41 7.40 2.15 -8.63
N LEU A 42 6.12 2.07 -8.30
CA LEU A 42 5.08 2.92 -8.89
C LEU A 42 5.23 4.39 -8.49
N TYR A 43 5.72 4.67 -7.27
CA TYR A 43 5.96 6.03 -6.83
C TYR A 43 7.07 6.70 -7.66
N GLU A 44 8.13 5.97 -8.02
CA GLU A 44 9.16 6.48 -8.92
C GLU A 44 8.63 6.76 -10.33
N GLU A 45 7.79 5.88 -10.88
CA GLU A 45 7.09 6.13 -12.16
C GLU A 45 6.21 7.40 -12.07
N TYR A 46 5.44 7.54 -10.98
CA TYR A 46 4.63 8.71 -10.72
C TYR A 46 5.47 9.99 -10.64
N LYS A 47 6.60 9.98 -9.92
CA LYS A 47 7.52 11.12 -9.84
C LYS A 47 8.13 11.51 -11.18
N ARG A 48 8.32 10.55 -12.09
CA ARG A 48 8.76 10.80 -13.47
C ARG A 48 7.64 11.29 -14.38
N GLY A 49 6.40 11.33 -13.89
CA GLY A 49 5.21 11.68 -14.68
C GLY A 49 4.79 10.59 -15.67
N GLU A 50 5.27 9.36 -15.49
CA GLU A 50 4.99 8.21 -16.35
C GLU A 50 3.61 7.60 -16.06
N CYS A 51 3.07 7.83 -14.86
CA CYS A 51 1.73 7.41 -14.49
C CYS A 51 1.02 8.45 -13.60
N SER A 52 -0.30 8.31 -13.47
CA SER A 52 -1.11 9.16 -12.58
C SER A 52 -1.27 8.54 -11.20
N LEU A 53 -1.60 9.36 -10.19
CA LEU A 53 -1.91 8.89 -8.84
C LEU A 53 -3.09 7.89 -8.85
N GLY A 54 -4.08 8.11 -9.72
CA GLY A 54 -5.21 7.20 -9.90
C GLY A 54 -4.78 5.83 -10.45
N TYR A 55 -3.91 5.82 -11.45
CA TYR A 55 -3.34 4.58 -11.98
C TYR A 55 -2.55 3.81 -10.91
N MET A 56 -1.71 4.51 -10.15
CA MET A 56 -0.95 3.92 -9.05
C MET A 56 -1.85 3.25 -8.00
N ALA A 57 -2.94 3.93 -7.61
CA ALA A 57 -3.91 3.39 -6.64
C ALA A 57 -4.59 2.10 -7.18
N GLU A 58 -4.99 2.11 -8.45
CA GLU A 58 -5.56 0.95 -9.13
C GLU A 58 -4.59 -0.24 -9.14
N GLN A 59 -3.31 -0.01 -9.51
CA GLN A 59 -2.29 -1.06 -9.55
C GLN A 59 -1.99 -1.68 -8.17
N LEU A 60 -2.20 -0.92 -7.09
CA LEU A 60 -2.00 -1.38 -5.72
C LEU A 60 -3.26 -1.96 -5.08
N GLY A 61 -4.41 -1.92 -5.76
CA GLY A 61 -5.68 -2.39 -5.21
C GLY A 61 -6.17 -1.54 -4.03
N VAL A 62 -5.87 -0.24 -4.03
CA VAL A 62 -6.25 0.71 -2.97
C VAL A 62 -6.99 1.90 -3.55
N THR A 63 -7.67 2.66 -2.70
CA THR A 63 -8.25 3.93 -3.11
C THR A 63 -7.18 5.01 -3.23
N THR A 64 -7.44 6.07 -4.01
CA THR A 64 -6.53 7.21 -4.09
C THR A 64 -6.34 7.91 -2.74
N TRP A 65 -7.37 7.92 -1.89
CA TRP A 65 -7.28 8.47 -0.53
C TRP A 65 -6.33 7.65 0.36
N GLU A 66 -6.44 6.32 0.33
CA GLU A 66 -5.53 5.43 1.06
C GLU A 66 -4.09 5.59 0.56
N LEU A 67 -3.91 5.70 -0.74
CA LEU A 67 -2.59 5.92 -1.33
C LEU A 67 -1.99 7.26 -0.88
N THR A 68 -2.75 8.36 -0.94
CA THR A 68 -2.28 9.67 -0.48
C THR A 68 -1.84 9.62 0.98
N HIS A 69 -2.67 9.07 1.87
CA HIS A 69 -2.29 8.94 3.28
C HIS A 69 -1.07 8.06 3.50
N LEU A 70 -0.97 6.96 2.73
CA LEU A 70 0.15 6.03 2.84
C LEU A 70 1.48 6.65 2.39
N LEU A 71 1.43 7.56 1.42
CA LEU A 71 2.56 8.38 0.98
C LEU A 71 2.89 9.47 2.01
N GLU A 72 1.90 10.17 2.55
CA GLU A 72 2.08 11.16 3.62
C GLU A 72 2.72 10.56 4.88
N GLU A 73 2.26 9.38 5.33
CA GLU A 73 2.84 8.64 6.46
C GLU A 73 4.33 8.30 6.23
N ARG A 74 4.76 8.21 4.97
CA ARG A 74 6.14 7.94 4.57
C ARG A 74 6.95 9.21 4.24
N GLY A 75 6.35 10.40 4.40
CA GLY A 75 6.98 11.67 4.04
C GLY A 75 7.18 11.85 2.53
N LEU A 76 6.43 11.11 1.71
CA LEU A 76 6.49 11.16 0.25
C LEU A 76 5.48 12.19 -0.28
N GLN A 77 5.93 13.04 -1.20
CA GLN A 77 5.11 14.12 -1.76
C GLN A 77 4.19 13.62 -2.89
N THR A 78 2.97 14.15 -2.93
CA THR A 78 1.94 13.88 -3.96
C THR A 78 1.65 15.09 -4.86
N THR A 79 2.54 16.11 -4.83
CA THR A 79 2.42 17.40 -5.54
C THR A 79 3.77 17.87 -6.04
#